data_AF-A0A961U2N8-F1
#
_entry.id   AF-A0A961U2N8-F1
#
_cell.length_a   1.000
_cell.length_b   1.000
_cell.length_c   1.000
_cell.angle_alpha   90.00
_cell.angle_beta   90.00
_cell.angle_gamma   90.00
#
_symmetry.space_group_name_H-M   'P 1'
#
loop_
_entity.id
_entity.type
_entity.pdbx_description
1 polymer ?
#
loop_
_entity_poly.entity_id
_entity_poly.type
_entity_poly.pdbx_seq_one_letter_code
_entity_poly.pdbx_strand_id
1 'polypeptide(L)'
;MGSRARKSGVVLDEADAAIAKAMLARGDRQHDIAAWFGVNGGRIAEIATGYTFHWVEPYTGELPPPGPYPRGRDAIAALEALAAAEQALQAAREAVLQHR
;
A
#
# COMPACT_ATOMS: atom_id res chain seq x y z
N MET A 1 -20.93 21.27 -14.87
CA MET A 1 -19.51 21.06 -14.52
C MET A 1 -19.46 20.48 -13.12
N GLY A 2 -18.94 19.26 -12.95
CA GLY A 2 -18.85 18.61 -11.63
C GLY A 2 -17.77 19.27 -10.77
N SER A 3 -18.04 19.45 -9.48
CA SER A 3 -17.04 19.89 -8.51
C SER A 3 -15.94 18.83 -8.35
N ARG A 4 -14.69 19.27 -8.18
CA ARG A 4 -13.56 18.37 -7.95
C ARG A 4 -13.72 17.69 -6.58
N ALA A 5 -13.33 16.42 -6.48
CA ALA A 5 -13.22 15.72 -5.21
C ALA A 5 -12.22 16.44 -4.27
N ARG A 6 -12.44 16.30 -2.95
CA ARG A 6 -11.51 16.81 -1.93
C ARG A 6 -10.13 16.17 -2.15
N LYS A 7 -9.06 16.94 -1.98
CA LYS A 7 -7.68 16.42 -2.03
C LYS A 7 -7.52 15.30 -0.99
N SER A 8 -6.84 14.21 -1.36
CA SER A 8 -6.61 13.07 -0.48
C SER A 8 -5.66 13.36 0.68
N GLY A 9 -4.84 14.41 0.59
CA GLY A 9 -3.84 14.78 1.60
C GLY A 9 -2.54 13.97 1.52
N VAL A 10 -2.51 12.87 0.76
CA VAL A 10 -1.30 12.05 0.54
C VAL A 10 -0.37 12.76 -0.44
N VAL A 11 0.88 12.99 -0.03
CA VAL A 11 1.94 13.63 -0.81
C VAL A 11 3.19 12.78 -0.64
N LEU A 12 3.83 12.40 -1.76
CA LEU A 12 5.11 11.69 -1.71
C LEU A 12 6.22 12.65 -1.33
N ASP A 13 7.16 12.18 -0.52
CA ASP A 13 8.42 12.88 -0.26
C ASP A 13 9.60 12.29 -1.07
N GLU A 14 10.82 12.74 -0.78
CA GLU A 14 12.01 12.26 -1.47
C GLU A 14 12.33 10.78 -1.16
N ALA A 15 12.03 10.31 0.06
CA ALA A 15 12.25 8.92 0.42
C ALA A 15 11.27 7.99 -0.31
N ASP A 16 9.99 8.40 -0.37
CA ASP A 16 8.98 7.71 -1.19
C ASP A 16 9.39 7.66 -2.67
N ALA A 17 9.89 8.77 -3.20
CA ALA A 17 10.35 8.85 -4.59
C ALA A 17 11.56 7.93 -4.86
N ALA A 18 12.52 7.83 -3.92
CA ALA A 18 13.64 6.91 -4.02
C ALA A 18 13.19 5.46 -4.10
N ILE A 19 12.23 5.07 -3.24
CA ILE A 19 11.64 3.71 -3.24
C ILE A 19 10.86 3.48 -4.53
N ALA A 20 10.01 4.41 -4.94
CA ALA A 20 9.23 4.31 -6.18
C ALA A 20 10.14 4.16 -7.42
N LYS A 21 11.25 4.90 -7.50
CA LYS A 21 12.25 4.75 -8.57
C LYS A 21 12.89 3.37 -8.56
N ALA A 22 13.21 2.83 -7.39
CA ALA A 22 13.78 1.49 -7.29
C ALA A 22 12.75 0.40 -7.66
N MET A 23 11.48 0.57 -7.29
CA MET A 23 10.38 -0.31 -7.74
C MET A 23 10.20 -0.25 -9.27
N LEU A 24 10.25 0.95 -9.87
CA LEU A 24 10.24 1.13 -11.33
C LEU A 24 11.43 0.42 -11.99
N ALA A 25 12.64 0.56 -11.44
CA ALA A 25 13.84 -0.09 -11.94
C ALA A 25 13.78 -1.62 -11.82
N ARG A 26 13.11 -2.15 -10.79
CA ARG A 26 12.81 -3.58 -10.63
C ARG A 26 11.83 -4.11 -11.69
N GLY A 27 11.05 -3.23 -12.32
CA GLY A 27 10.05 -3.56 -13.35
C GLY A 27 8.61 -3.61 -12.83
N ASP A 28 8.36 -3.09 -11.62
CA ASP A 28 7.01 -3.05 -11.07
C ASP A 28 6.08 -2.16 -11.90
N ARG A 29 4.79 -2.53 -11.98
CA ARG A 29 3.80 -1.77 -12.74
C ARG A 29 3.44 -0.48 -12.00
N GLN A 30 3.38 0.65 -12.70
CA GLN A 30 3.11 1.96 -12.08
C GLN A 30 1.80 2.00 -11.27
N HIS A 31 0.78 1.25 -11.67
CA HIS A 31 -0.48 1.17 -10.91
C HIS A 31 -0.35 0.38 -9.60
N ASP A 32 0.53 -0.63 -9.56
CA ASP A 32 0.83 -1.34 -8.31
C ASP A 32 1.64 -0.43 -7.39
N ILE A 33 2.67 0.25 -7.91
CA ILE A 33 3.44 1.25 -7.16
C ILE A 33 2.51 2.33 -6.60
N ALA A 34 1.60 2.85 -7.42
CA ALA A 34 0.63 3.86 -6.97
C ALA A 34 -0.28 3.34 -5.86
N ALA A 35 -0.71 2.07 -5.94
CA ALA A 35 -1.50 1.42 -4.90
C ALA A 35 -0.72 1.26 -3.59
N TRP A 36 0.57 0.93 -3.65
CA TRP A 36 1.44 0.85 -2.48
C TRP A 36 1.48 2.16 -1.68
N PHE A 37 1.70 3.28 -2.38
CA PHE A 37 1.79 4.60 -1.75
C PHE A 37 0.44 5.29 -1.53
N GLY A 38 -0.67 4.70 -1.97
CA GLY A 38 -2.00 5.32 -1.87
C GLY A 38 -2.14 6.62 -2.66
N VAL A 39 -1.46 6.73 -3.81
CA VAL A 39 -1.47 7.92 -4.67
C VAL A 39 -2.11 7.67 -6.03
N ASN A 40 -2.41 8.75 -6.76
CA ASN A 40 -2.84 8.65 -8.15
C ASN A 40 -1.70 8.15 -9.04
N GLY A 41 -2.00 7.29 -10.02
CA GLY A 41 -1.00 6.74 -10.95
C GLY A 41 -0.20 7.82 -11.71
N GLY A 42 -0.80 8.97 -11.99
CA GLY A 42 -0.10 10.12 -12.57
C GLY A 42 1.09 10.60 -11.74
N ARG A 43 1.03 10.48 -10.40
CA ARG A 43 2.16 10.85 -9.53
C ARG A 43 3.37 9.93 -9.73
N ILE A 44 3.13 8.63 -9.93
CA ILE A 44 4.18 7.67 -10.27
C ILE A 44 4.70 7.91 -11.69
N ALA A 45 3.83 8.26 -12.64
CA ALA A 45 4.24 8.62 -14.00
C ALA A 45 5.14 9.88 -14.04
N GLU A 46 4.87 10.88 -13.20
CA GLU A 46 5.72 12.06 -13.04
C GLU A 46 7.10 11.73 -12.46
N ILE A 47 7.20 10.72 -11.57
CA ILE A 47 8.50 10.20 -11.09
C ILE A 47 9.21 9.42 -12.20
N ALA A 48 8.49 8.54 -12.91
CA ALA A 48 9.05 7.68 -13.95
C ALA A 48 9.63 8.48 -15.13
N THR A 49 9.02 9.62 -15.46
CA THR A 49 9.50 10.53 -16.51
C THR A 49 10.57 11.51 -16.03
N GLY A 50 10.87 11.55 -14.72
CA GLY A 50 11.76 12.54 -14.14
C GLY A 50 11.18 13.95 -14.11
N TYR A 51 9.87 14.13 -14.25
CA TYR A 51 9.23 15.44 -14.10
C TYR A 51 9.29 15.95 -12.65
N THR A 52 9.18 15.02 -11.68
CA THR A 52 9.37 15.31 -10.26
C THR A 52 10.47 14.44 -9.68
N PHE A 53 11.11 14.91 -8.60
CA PHE A 53 12.15 14.19 -7.87
C PHE A 53 13.33 13.74 -8.75
N HIS A 54 13.64 14.45 -9.85
CA HIS A 54 14.67 14.00 -10.80
C HIS A 54 16.07 13.88 -10.16
N TRP A 55 16.34 14.65 -9.12
CA TRP A 55 17.59 14.64 -8.34
C TRP A 55 17.70 13.50 -7.33
N VAL A 56 16.60 12.79 -7.04
CA VAL A 56 16.58 11.72 -6.04
C VAL A 56 17.14 10.45 -6.65
N GLU A 57 18.17 9.87 -6.04
CA GLU A 57 18.69 8.57 -6.47
C GLU A 57 17.75 7.41 -6.07
N PRO A 58 17.66 6.32 -6.85
CA PRO A 58 16.88 5.15 -6.48
C PRO A 58 17.36 4.53 -5.16
N TYR A 59 16.42 4.07 -4.34
CA TYR A 59 16.70 3.36 -3.10
C TYR A 59 17.44 2.03 -3.35
N THR A 60 18.41 1.70 -2.50
CA THR A 60 19.29 0.52 -2.67
C THR A 60 19.07 -0.59 -1.63
N GLY A 61 18.19 -0.38 -0.66
CA GLY A 61 17.87 -1.36 0.37
C GLY A 61 16.76 -2.34 -0.04
N GLU A 62 16.12 -2.94 0.97
CA GLU A 62 15.01 -3.87 0.76
C GLU A 62 13.75 -3.13 0.29
N LEU A 63 13.26 -3.53 -0.87
CA LEU A 63 12.06 -2.94 -1.45
C LEU A 63 10.80 -3.62 -0.90
N PRO A 64 9.66 -2.90 -0.90
CA PRO A 64 8.35 -3.52 -0.77
C PRO A 64 8.21 -4.76 -1.65
N PRO A 65 7.41 -5.77 -1.26
CA PRO A 65 7.15 -6.93 -2.11
C PRO A 65 6.55 -6.47 -3.44
N PRO A 66 6.86 -7.15 -4.56
CA PRO A 66 6.26 -6.81 -5.85
C PRO A 66 4.74 -7.06 -5.81
N GLY A 67 3.99 -6.19 -6.49
CA GLY A 67 2.54 -6.31 -6.60
C GLY A 67 2.08 -7.54 -7.44
N PRO A 68 0.76 -7.73 -7.57
CA PRO A 68 -0.31 -6.81 -7.18
C PRO A 68 -0.59 -6.79 -5.68
N TYR A 69 -0.92 -5.62 -5.15
CA TYR A 69 -1.35 -5.47 -3.76
C TYR A 69 -2.85 -5.76 -3.59
N PRO A 70 -3.30 -6.18 -2.39
CA PRO A 70 -4.72 -6.40 -2.12
C PRO A 70 -5.55 -5.18 -2.50
N ARG A 71 -6.66 -5.40 -3.20
CA ARG A 71 -7.62 -4.31 -3.46
C ARG A 71 -8.29 -3.93 -2.14
N GLY A 72 -8.78 -2.70 -2.04
CA GLY A 72 -9.48 -2.24 -0.83
C GLY A 72 -10.59 -3.20 -0.36
N ARG A 73 -11.36 -3.79 -1.27
CA ARG A 73 -12.38 -4.80 -0.92
C ARG A 73 -11.80 -6.08 -0.32
N ASP A 74 -10.64 -6.53 -0.82
CA ASP A 74 -9.99 -7.75 -0.35
C ASP A 74 -9.37 -7.49 1.03
N ALA A 75 -8.84 -6.28 1.27
CA ALA A 75 -8.34 -5.84 2.57
C ALA A 75 -9.45 -5.76 3.64
N ILE A 76 -10.62 -5.21 3.30
CA ILE A 76 -11.77 -5.18 4.21
C ILE A 76 -12.24 -6.61 4.56
N ALA A 77 -12.37 -7.48 3.57
CA ALA A 77 -12.75 -8.88 3.81
C ALA A 77 -11.73 -9.60 4.72
N ALA A 78 -10.43 -9.31 4.56
CA ALA A 78 -9.39 -9.87 5.43
C ALA A 78 -9.51 -9.38 6.88
N LEU A 79 -9.83 -8.10 7.09
CA LEU A 79 -10.05 -7.54 8.44
C LEU A 79 -11.28 -8.16 9.12
N GLU A 80 -12.37 -8.36 8.39
CA GLU A 80 -13.57 -9.04 8.90
C GLU A 80 -13.26 -10.50 9.29
N ALA A 81 -12.52 -11.22 8.43
CA ALA A 81 -12.09 -12.58 8.71
C ALA A 81 -11.18 -12.67 9.94
N LEU A 82 -10.27 -11.70 10.11
CA LEU A 82 -9.39 -11.64 11.28
C LEU A 82 -10.18 -11.42 12.58
N ALA A 83 -11.14 -10.49 12.58
CA ALA A 83 -12.01 -10.25 13.73
C ALA A 83 -12.82 -11.50 14.11
N ALA A 84 -13.33 -12.25 13.13
CA ALA A 84 -14.02 -13.51 13.39
C ALA A 84 -13.07 -14.58 13.98
N ALA A 85 -11.83 -14.65 13.50
CA ALA A 85 -10.83 -15.56 14.02
C ALA A 85 -10.45 -15.25 15.48
N GLU A 86 -10.30 -13.98 15.84
CA GLU A 86 -10.05 -13.55 17.22
C GLU A 86 -11.19 -13.96 18.17
N GLN A 87 -12.45 -13.77 17.75
CA GLN A 87 -13.62 -14.19 18.53
C GLN A 87 -13.65 -15.70 18.74
N ALA A 88 -13.36 -16.48 17.69
CA ALA A 88 -13.30 -17.94 17.78
C ALA A 88 -12.21 -18.42 18.74
N LEU A 89 -11.03 -17.79 18.70
CA LEU A 89 -9.93 -18.08 19.63
C LEU A 89 -10.30 -17.75 21.08
N GLN A 90 -10.97 -16.62 21.32
CA GLN A 90 -11.42 -16.24 22.66
C GLN A 90 -12.46 -17.22 23.22
N ALA A 91 -13.45 -17.62 22.41
CA ALA A 91 -14.44 -18.62 22.80
C ALA A 91 -13.80 -19.98 23.12
N ALA A 92 -12.84 -20.43 22.29
CA ALA A 92 -12.10 -21.65 22.55
C ALA A 92 -11.30 -21.58 23.86
N ARG A 93 -10.68 -20.42 24.16
CA ARG A 93 -9.96 -20.19 25.42
C ARG A 93 -10.88 -20.28 26.63
N GLU A 94 -12.06 -19.66 26.57
CA GLU A 94 -13.04 -19.70 27.66
C GLU A 94 -13.53 -21.12 27.92
N ALA A 95 -13.82 -21.88 26.85
CA ALA A 95 -14.22 -23.29 26.97
C ALA A 95 -13.16 -24.14 27.69
N VAL A 96 -11.88 -23.98 27.34
CA VAL A 96 -10.78 -24.72 28.01
C VAL A 96 -10.66 -24.33 29.48
N LEU A 97 -10.87 -23.07 29.84
CA LEU A 97 -10.79 -22.61 31.23
C LEU A 97 -11.98 -23.07 32.09
N GLN A 98 -13.19 -23.15 31.52
CA GLN A 98 -14.38 -23.62 32.22
C GLN A 98 -14.38 -25.13 32.50
N HIS A 99 -13.58 -25.89 31.75
CA HIS A 99 -13.41 -27.34 31.92
C HIS A 99 -12.18 -27.74 32.76
N ARG A 100 -11.53 -26.78 33.45
CA ARG A 100 -10.51 -27.04 34.48
C ARG A 100 -11.08 -26.90 35.88
#